data_AF-A0A1A8L549-F1
#
_entry.id   AF-A0A1A8L549-F1
#
_cell.length_a   1.000
_cell.length_b   1.000
_cell.length_c   1.000
_cell.angle_alpha   90.00
_cell.angle_beta   90.00
_cell.angle_gamma   90.00
#
_symmetry.space_group_name_H-M   'P 1'
#
loop_
_entity.id
_entity.type
_entity.pdbx_description
1 polymer ?
#
loop_
_entity_poly.entity_id
_entity_poly.type
_entity_poly.pdbx_seq_one_letter_code
_entity_poly.pdbx_strand_id
1 'polypeptide(L)'
;GAVRRNLRQIFQSLPSFIDILLLLLFFMVIFAILGFCLFSTNSADPFFKTLEDSLVSLFVLLTTANFPDVMMPAYAKNRWSCIFFIVYLSIELYFIMNLLLAVVFDTFNDVEKMKFKSLLLHKRSAIDHAFQLLVSRQTTHVCKRALPHF
;
A
#
# COMPACT_ATOMS: atom_id res chain seq x y z
N GLY A 1 -4.42 24.80 -3.45
CA GLY A 1 -3.17 24.31 -4.04
C GLY A 1 -3.30 22.83 -4.37
N ALA A 2 -3.13 22.45 -5.63
CA ALA A 2 -3.30 21.07 -6.12
C ALA A 2 -2.48 20.03 -5.32
N VAL A 3 -1.29 20.41 -4.85
CA VAL A 3 -0.41 19.59 -4.00
C VAL A 3 -1.08 19.17 -2.70
N ARG A 4 -1.75 20.09 -1.99
CA ARG A 4 -2.50 19.77 -0.75
C ARG A 4 -3.63 18.77 -1.00
N ARG A 5 -4.25 18.81 -2.19
CA ARG A 5 -5.34 17.89 -2.55
C ARG A 5 -4.81 16.49 -2.86
N ASN A 6 -3.66 16.38 -3.52
CA ASN A 6 -2.99 15.10 -3.78
C ASN A 6 -2.47 14.46 -2.48
N LEU A 7 -1.84 15.23 -1.59
CA LEU A 7 -1.38 14.75 -0.29
C LEU A 7 -2.54 14.21 0.55
N ARG A 8 -3.66 14.93 0.61
CA ARG A 8 -4.85 14.47 1.35
C ARG A 8 -5.38 13.14 0.82
N GLN A 9 -5.33 12.93 -0.50
CA GLN A 9 -5.74 11.65 -1.11
C GLN A 9 -4.81 10.50 -0.71
N ILE A 10 -3.49 10.72 -0.70
CA ILE A 10 -2.51 9.71 -0.27
C ILE A 10 -2.73 9.33 1.20
N PHE A 11 -2.94 10.33 2.07
CA PHE A 11 -3.24 10.12 3.49
C PHE A 11 -4.59 9.45 3.74
N GLN A 12 -5.53 9.53 2.81
CA GLN A 12 -6.85 8.93 2.94
C GLN A 12 -6.88 7.46 2.49
N SER A 13 -5.92 7.04 1.65
CA SER A 13 -5.65 5.64 1.32
C SER A 13 -4.75 4.92 2.33
N LEU A 14 -3.98 5.68 3.13
CA LEU A 14 -3.11 5.15 4.18
C LEU A 14 -3.78 4.29 5.28
N PRO A 15 -5.02 4.55 5.74
CA PRO A 15 -5.61 3.82 6.85
C PRO A 15 -5.66 2.30 6.61
N SER A 16 -6.03 1.88 5.40
CA SER A 16 -6.09 0.46 5.03
C SER A 16 -4.71 -0.22 5.03
N PHE A 17 -3.63 0.55 4.84
CA PHE A 17 -2.25 0.02 4.84
C PHE A 17 -1.70 -0.14 6.26
N ILE A 18 -2.17 0.68 7.20
CA ILE A 18 -1.68 0.66 8.59
C ILE A 18 -1.98 -0.68 9.26
N ASP A 19 -3.15 -1.26 9.02
CA ASP A 19 -3.54 -2.53 9.67
C ASP A 19 -2.61 -3.69 9.30
N ILE A 20 -2.26 -3.80 8.01
CA ILE A 20 -1.36 -4.86 7.52
C ILE A 20 0.09 -4.54 7.85
N LEU A 21 0.48 -3.26 7.82
CA LEU A 21 1.80 -2.83 8.27
C LEU A 21 2.01 -3.16 9.75
N LEU A 22 1.00 -2.96 10.59
CA LEU A 22 1.05 -3.31 12.01
C LEU A 22 1.17 -4.83 12.18
N LEU A 23 0.42 -5.61 11.41
CA LEU A 23 0.56 -7.07 11.38
C LEU A 23 2.00 -7.49 11.01
N LEU A 24 2.58 -6.88 9.98
CA LEU A 24 3.96 -7.12 9.56
C LEU A 24 4.95 -6.80 10.67
N LEU A 25 4.86 -5.62 11.29
CA LEU A 25 5.74 -5.22 12.38
C LEU A 25 5.58 -6.11 13.62
N PHE A 26 4.36 -6.59 13.89
CA PHE A 26 4.08 -7.49 15.00
C PHE A 26 4.81 -8.83 14.83
N PHE A 27 4.71 -9.46 13.65
CA PHE A 27 5.47 -10.68 13.36
C PHE A 27 6.97 -10.45 13.38
N MET A 28 7.43 -9.30 12.89
CA MET A 28 8.86 -8.96 12.86
C MET A 28 9.44 -8.88 14.26
N VAL A 29 8.72 -8.26 15.20
CA VAL A 29 9.16 -8.19 16.61
C VAL A 29 9.22 -9.57 17.25
N ILE A 30 8.25 -10.45 16.97
CA ILE A 30 8.25 -11.84 17.47
C ILE A 30 9.49 -12.58 16.96
N PHE A 31 9.75 -12.52 15.64
CA PHE A 31 10.92 -13.16 15.06
C PHE A 31 12.24 -12.53 15.53
N ALA A 32 12.28 -11.23 15.81
CA ALA A 32 13.46 -10.57 16.35
C ALA A 32 13.79 -11.03 17.76
N ILE A 33 12.77 -11.15 18.64
CA ILE A 33 12.94 -11.72 19.98
C ILE A 33 13.42 -13.17 19.88
N LEU A 34 12.79 -13.97 19.00
CA LEU A 34 13.17 -15.36 18.80
C LEU A 34 14.60 -15.51 18.26
N GLY A 35 14.98 -14.72 17.27
CA GLY A 35 16.31 -14.69 16.68
C GLY A 35 17.37 -14.27 17.70
N PHE A 36 17.09 -13.24 18.49
CA PHE A 36 17.94 -12.84 19.62
C PHE A 36 18.11 -13.99 20.62
N CYS A 37 17.02 -14.61 21.07
CA CYS A 37 17.11 -15.73 22.02
C CYS A 37 17.88 -16.94 21.47
N LEU A 38 17.79 -17.21 20.16
CA LEU A 38 18.40 -18.39 19.55
C LEU A 38 19.88 -18.17 19.17
N PHE A 39 20.24 -16.96 18.73
CA PHE A 39 21.56 -16.66 18.17
C PHE A 39 22.46 -15.78 19.06
N SER A 40 21.94 -15.13 20.10
CA SER A 40 22.73 -14.25 21.01
C SER A 40 23.93 -14.92 21.66
N THR A 41 23.89 -16.24 21.83
CA THR A 41 25.01 -17.02 22.38
C THR A 41 26.22 -17.12 21.44
N ASN A 42 26.08 -16.71 20.18
CA ASN A 42 27.16 -16.73 19.21
C ASN A 42 27.91 -15.39 19.18
N SER A 43 29.06 -15.32 19.86
CA SER A 43 29.87 -14.09 19.90
C SER A 43 30.39 -13.64 18.52
N ALA A 44 30.48 -14.56 17.56
CA ALA A 44 30.89 -14.29 16.19
C ALA A 44 29.78 -13.69 15.32
N ASP A 45 28.53 -13.66 15.81
CA ASP A 45 27.39 -13.11 15.10
C ASP A 45 27.21 -11.63 15.49
N PRO A 46 27.43 -10.66 14.59
CA PRO A 46 27.16 -9.26 14.87
C PRO A 46 25.68 -8.89 14.74
N PHE A 47 24.84 -9.71 14.09
CA PHE A 47 23.47 -9.35 13.69
C PHE A 47 22.45 -9.59 14.81
N PHE A 48 22.69 -10.54 15.70
CA PHE A 48 21.76 -10.91 16.78
C PHE A 48 22.32 -10.67 18.19
N LYS A 49 23.22 -9.69 18.35
CA LYS A 49 23.87 -9.36 19.64
C LYS A 49 22.95 -8.69 20.64
N THR A 50 22.09 -7.81 20.16
CA THR A 50 21.09 -7.11 20.96
C THR A 50 19.72 -7.23 20.30
N LEU A 51 18.66 -6.90 21.04
CA LEU A 51 17.31 -6.87 20.49
C LEU A 51 17.20 -5.87 19.33
N GLU A 52 17.83 -4.70 19.46
CA GLU A 52 17.84 -3.66 18.43
C GLU A 52 18.56 -4.14 17.16
N ASP A 53 19.75 -4.74 17.30
CA ASP A 53 20.49 -5.31 16.17
C ASP A 53 19.67 -6.38 15.45
N SER A 54 18.95 -7.22 16.22
CA SER A 54 18.11 -8.28 15.69
C SER A 54 16.92 -7.71 14.90
N LEU A 55 16.27 -6.68 15.43
CA LEU A 55 15.17 -5.97 14.75
C LEU A 55 15.64 -5.33 13.45
N VAL A 56 16.76 -4.60 13.47
CA VAL A 56 17.33 -3.95 12.28
C VAL A 56 17.76 -5.00 11.26
N SER A 57 18.44 -6.06 11.69
CA SER A 57 18.91 -7.14 10.80
C SER A 57 17.75 -7.86 10.13
N LEU A 58 16.67 -8.14 10.85
CA LEU A 58 15.45 -8.72 10.27
C LEU A 58 14.70 -7.73 9.37
N PHE A 59 14.64 -6.44 9.73
CA PHE A 59 14.05 -5.42 8.86
C PHE A 59 14.80 -5.30 7.52
N VAL A 60 16.14 -5.38 7.53
CA VAL A 60 16.94 -5.41 6.29
C VAL A 60 16.73 -6.74 5.55
N LEU A 61 16.61 -7.85 6.27
CA LEU A 61 16.36 -9.18 5.68
C LEU A 61 14.97 -9.28 5.04
N LEU A 62 13.96 -8.60 5.57
CA LEU A 62 12.65 -8.45 4.97
C LEU A 62 12.75 -7.91 3.53
N THR A 63 13.69 -7.00 3.29
CA THR A 63 13.99 -6.48 1.96
C THR A 63 15.02 -7.33 1.18
N THR A 64 15.47 -8.44 1.76
CA THR A 64 16.49 -9.36 1.24
C THR A 64 17.86 -8.74 0.96
N ALA A 65 18.13 -7.53 1.48
CA ALA A 65 19.33 -6.77 1.15
C ALA A 65 20.62 -7.29 1.80
N ASN A 66 20.50 -8.08 2.88
CA ASN A 66 21.62 -8.65 3.63
C ASN A 66 21.65 -10.19 3.59
N PHE A 67 20.91 -10.83 2.68
CA PHE A 67 20.99 -12.28 2.47
C PHE A 67 22.04 -12.63 1.41
N PRO A 68 22.92 -13.63 1.61
CA PRO A 68 22.95 -14.61 2.70
C PRO A 68 23.75 -14.18 3.95
N ASP A 69 24.40 -13.02 3.93
CA ASP A 69 25.38 -12.60 4.93
C ASP A 69 24.86 -12.64 6.38
N VAL A 70 23.61 -12.22 6.60
CA VAL A 70 22.95 -12.25 7.93
C VAL A 70 22.77 -13.67 8.48
N MET A 71 22.65 -14.67 7.60
CA MET A 71 22.47 -16.07 7.97
C MET A 71 23.80 -16.80 8.19
N MET A 72 24.87 -16.36 7.54
CA MET A 72 26.15 -17.08 7.50
C MET A 72 26.75 -17.39 8.88
N PRO A 73 26.81 -16.46 9.86
CA PRO A 73 27.36 -16.75 11.19
C PRO A 73 26.57 -17.84 11.95
N ALA A 74 25.25 -17.81 11.86
CA ALA A 74 24.36 -18.78 12.48
C ALA A 74 24.41 -20.15 11.79
N TYR A 75 24.53 -20.16 10.46
CA TYR A 75 24.63 -21.37 9.64
C TYR A 75 25.96 -22.11 9.83
N ALA A 76 27.07 -21.36 9.93
CA ALA A 76 28.39 -21.92 10.18
C ALA A 76 28.48 -22.64 11.54
N LYS A 77 27.75 -22.14 12.56
CA LYS A 77 27.65 -22.78 13.88
C LYS A 77 26.74 -24.01 13.86
N ASN A 78 25.57 -23.91 13.24
CA ASN A 78 24.64 -25.02 13.10
C ASN A 78 23.86 -24.91 11.78
N ARG A 79 23.95 -25.95 10.93
CA ARG A 79 23.25 -25.98 9.64
C ARG A 79 21.73 -25.90 9.78
N TRP A 80 21.17 -26.41 10.89
CA TRP A 80 19.74 -26.33 11.18
C TRP A 80 19.22 -24.90 11.40
N SER A 81 20.11 -23.93 11.65
CA SER A 81 19.74 -22.52 11.78
C SER A 81 19.10 -21.94 10.51
N CYS A 82 19.36 -22.53 9.33
CA CYS A 82 18.74 -22.08 8.07
C CYS A 82 17.21 -22.15 8.11
N ILE A 83 16.62 -23.07 8.90
CA ILE A 83 15.18 -23.22 9.01
C ILE A 83 14.53 -21.94 9.55
N PHE A 84 15.17 -21.26 10.50
CA PHE A 84 14.67 -19.99 11.04
C PHE A 84 14.52 -18.94 9.92
N PHE A 85 15.56 -18.75 9.11
CA PHE A 85 15.57 -17.78 8.03
C PHE A 85 14.60 -18.16 6.90
N ILE A 86 14.48 -19.44 6.57
CA ILE A 86 13.53 -19.93 5.56
C ILE A 86 12.09 -19.68 6.01
N VAL A 87 11.75 -20.00 7.26
CA VAL A 87 10.42 -19.77 7.82
C VAL A 87 10.10 -18.27 7.89
N TYR A 88 11.07 -17.46 8.34
CA TYR A 88 10.94 -16.00 8.37
C TYR A 88 10.64 -15.43 6.98
N LEU A 89 11.42 -15.77 5.95
CA LEU A 89 11.19 -15.30 4.58
C LEU A 89 9.87 -15.83 4.01
N SER A 90 9.49 -17.06 4.33
CA SER A 90 8.22 -17.64 3.87
C SER A 90 7.02 -16.86 4.41
N ILE A 91 7.05 -16.51 5.70
CA ILE A 91 5.94 -15.81 6.35
C ILE A 91 5.97 -14.31 6.03
N GLU A 92 7.08 -13.61 6.24
CA GLU A 92 7.08 -12.16 6.09
C GLU A 92 7.16 -11.70 4.63
N LEU A 93 8.04 -12.30 3.83
CA LEU A 93 8.25 -11.86 2.45
C LEU A 93 7.25 -12.48 1.47
N TYR A 94 7.01 -13.79 1.54
CA TYR A 94 6.12 -14.42 0.56
C TYR A 94 4.64 -14.38 0.95
N PHE A 95 4.31 -14.32 2.23
CA PHE A 95 2.91 -14.25 2.65
C PHE A 95 2.49 -12.82 2.99
N ILE A 96 3.07 -12.21 4.04
CA ILE A 96 2.61 -10.91 4.55
C ILE A 96 2.87 -9.78 3.54
N MET A 97 4.07 -9.69 2.94
CA MET A 97 4.36 -8.66 1.94
C MET A 97 3.52 -8.77 0.68
N ASN A 98 3.25 -9.99 0.20
CA ASN A 98 2.35 -10.18 -0.94
C ASN A 98 0.90 -9.85 -0.61
N LEU A 99 0.45 -10.14 0.63
CA LEU A 99 -0.86 -9.70 1.12
C LEU A 99 -0.95 -8.17 1.23
N LEU A 100 0.10 -7.53 1.76
CA LEU A 100 0.21 -6.08 1.81
C LEU A 100 0.10 -5.48 0.41
N LEU A 101 0.87 -6.02 -0.55
CA LEU A 101 0.83 -5.58 -1.95
C LEU A 101 -0.59 -5.74 -2.54
N ALA A 102 -1.26 -6.86 -2.29
CA ALA A 102 -2.61 -7.11 -2.77
C ALA A 102 -3.61 -6.08 -2.25
N VAL A 103 -3.58 -5.76 -0.95
CA VAL A 103 -4.49 -4.77 -0.36
C VAL A 103 -4.12 -3.34 -0.78
N VAL A 104 -2.83 -3.05 -0.94
CA VAL A 104 -2.35 -1.79 -1.52
C VAL A 104 -2.91 -1.60 -2.92
N PHE A 105 -2.80 -2.63 -3.74
CA PHE A 105 -3.31 -2.63 -5.10
C PHE A 105 -4.84 -2.48 -5.15
N ASP A 106 -5.57 -3.21 -4.30
CA ASP A 106 -7.04 -3.12 -4.22
C ASP A 106 -7.51 -1.71 -3.82
N THR A 107 -6.90 -1.14 -2.78
CA THR A 107 -7.19 0.23 -2.33
C THR A 107 -6.87 1.26 -3.41
N PHE A 108 -5.74 1.09 -4.12
CA PHE A 108 -5.36 1.98 -5.22
C PHE A 108 -6.37 1.91 -6.37
N ASN A 109 -6.76 0.70 -6.78
CA ASN A 109 -7.77 0.47 -7.82
C ASN A 109 -9.13 1.06 -7.43
N ASP A 110 -9.54 0.96 -6.17
CA ASP A 110 -10.78 1.55 -5.68
C ASP A 110 -10.75 3.09 -5.76
N VAL A 111 -9.63 3.71 -5.35
CA VAL A 111 -9.46 5.16 -5.50
C VAL A 111 -9.50 5.58 -6.97
N GLU A 112 -8.85 4.83 -7.86
CA GLU A 112 -8.86 5.10 -9.30
C GLU A 112 -10.27 4.95 -9.90
N LYS A 113 -10.98 3.89 -9.54
CA LYS A 113 -12.36 3.63 -9.97
C LYS A 113 -13.31 4.72 -9.49
N MET A 114 -13.16 5.20 -8.26
CA MET A 114 -13.95 6.31 -7.72
C MET A 114 -13.65 7.63 -8.46
N LYS A 115 -12.38 7.91 -8.77
CA LYS A 115 -11.99 9.07 -9.58
C LYS A 115 -12.60 9.01 -10.98
N PHE A 116 -12.53 7.85 -11.64
CA PHE A 116 -13.11 7.66 -12.97
C PHE A 116 -14.63 7.82 -12.97
N LYS A 117 -15.33 7.23 -11.99
CA LYS A 117 -16.78 7.41 -11.81
C LYS A 117 -17.16 8.89 -11.61
N SER A 118 -16.43 9.61 -10.77
CA SER A 118 -16.69 11.04 -10.53
C SER A 118 -16.49 11.87 -11.81
N LEU A 119 -15.46 11.59 -12.60
CA LEU A 119 -15.22 12.24 -13.89
C LEU A 119 -16.35 11.96 -14.89
N LEU A 120 -16.82 10.72 -14.99
CA LEU A 120 -17.94 10.36 -15.88
C LEU A 120 -19.25 11.03 -15.46
N LEU A 121 -19.55 11.06 -14.16
CA LEU A 121 -20.74 11.73 -13.64
C LEU A 121 -20.70 13.24 -13.93
N HIS A 122 -19.53 13.86 -13.80
CA HIS A 122 -19.37 15.29 -14.11
C HIS A 122 -19.56 15.57 -15.61
N LYS A 123 -18.99 14.73 -16.49
CA LYS A 123 -19.22 14.83 -17.95
C LYS A 123 -20.69 14.68 -18.29
N ARG A 124 -21.38 13.69 -17.71
CA ARG A 124 -22.80 13.44 -17.93
C ARG A 124 -23.66 14.63 -17.48
N SER A 125 -23.44 15.14 -16.27
CA SER A 125 -24.13 16.31 -15.76
C SER A 125 -23.92 17.55 -16.63
N ALA A 126 -22.69 17.81 -17.10
CA ALA A 126 -22.41 18.93 -17.99
C ALA A 126 -23.14 18.81 -19.34
N ILE A 127 -23.21 17.61 -19.92
CA ILE A 127 -23.97 17.34 -21.16
C ILE A 127 -25.46 17.53 -20.92
N ASP A 128 -26.01 17.01 -19.81
CA ASP A 128 -27.43 17.16 -19.48
C ASP A 128 -27.81 18.64 -19.32
N HIS A 129 -26.97 19.44 -18.65
CA HIS A 129 -27.18 20.88 -18.53
C HIS A 129 -27.07 21.61 -19.88
N ALA A 130 -26.09 21.27 -20.71
CA ALA A 130 -25.95 21.86 -22.05
C ALA A 130 -27.16 21.54 -22.95
N PHE A 131 -27.69 20.30 -22.87
CA PHE A 131 -28.87 19.88 -23.62
C PHE A 131 -30.12 20.67 -23.19
N GLN A 132 -30.35 20.86 -21.89
CA GLN A 132 -31.46 21.67 -21.39
C GLN A 132 -31.40 23.13 -21.88
N LEU A 133 -30.20 23.72 -21.96
CA LEU A 133 -30.01 25.05 -22.51
C LEU A 133 -30.32 25.14 -24.02
N LEU A 134 -29.97 24.10 -24.79
CA LEU A 134 -30.28 24.03 -26.22
C LEU A 134 -31.80 23.91 -26.47
N VAL A 135 -32.47 23.01 -25.75
CA VAL A 135 -33.92 22.81 -25.89
C VAL A 135 -34.68 24.08 -25.53
N SER A 136 -34.38 24.69 -24.37
CA SER A 136 -35.06 25.93 -23.93
C SER A 136 -34.90 27.09 -24.93
N ARG A 137 -33.72 27.26 -25.54
CA ARG A 137 -33.52 28.23 -26.63
C ARG A 137 -34.35 27.91 -27.87
N GLN A 138 -34.38 26.66 -28.31
CA GLN A 138 -35.14 26.26 -29.50
C GLN A 138 -36.64 26.53 -29.31
N THR A 139 -37.19 26.26 -28.14
CA THR A 139 -38.59 26.59 -27.80
C THR A 139 -38.86 28.10 -27.80
N THR A 140 -37.90 28.91 -27.34
CA THR A 140 -38.04 30.38 -27.34
C THR A 140 -38.02 30.96 -28.76
N HIS A 141 -37.20 30.40 -29.66
CA HIS A 141 -37.16 30.81 -31.07
C HIS A 141 -38.41 30.39 -31.85
N VAL A 142 -39.00 29.22 -31.56
CA VAL A 142 -40.29 28.80 -32.13
C VAL A 142 -41.41 29.71 -31.65
N CYS A 143 -41.45 30.07 -30.37
CA CYS A 143 -42.43 31.02 -29.83
C CYS A 143 -42.28 32.42 -30.44
N LYS A 144 -41.06 32.95 -30.57
CA LYS A 144 -40.80 34.24 -31.24
C LYS A 144 -41.15 34.25 -32.73
N ARG A 145 -41.00 33.13 -33.45
CA ARG A 145 -41.44 33.01 -34.85
C ARG A 145 -42.95 32.85 -35.00
N ALA A 146 -43.62 32.31 -33.98
CA ALA A 146 -45.06 32.12 -33.95
C ALA A 146 -45.85 33.36 -33.50
N LEU A 147 -45.17 34.45 -33.09
CA LEU A 147 -45.77 35.77 -32.96
C LEU A 147 -45.54 36.57 -34.25
N PRO A 148 -46.48 36.53 -35.23
CA PRO A 148 -46.53 37.55 -36.25
C PRO A 148 -46.78 38.91 -35.57
N HIS A 149 -46.06 39.91 -36.04
CA HIS A 149 -46.27 41.31 -35.76
C HIS A 149 -47.77 41.65 -35.74
N PHE A 150 -48.29 41.93 -34.56
CA PHE A 150 -49.39 42.87 -34.35
C PHE A 150 -48.81 44.10 -33.65
#